data_AF-A0A383B821-F1
#
_entry.id   AF-A0A383B821-F1
#
_cell.length_a   1.000
_cell.length_b   1.000
_cell.length_c   1.000
_cell.angle_alpha   90.00
_cell.angle_beta   90.00
_cell.angle_gamma   90.00
#
_symmetry.space_group_name_H-M   'P 1'
#
loop_
_entity.id
_entity.type
_entity.pdbx_description
1 polymer ?
#
loop_
_entity_poly.entity_id
_entity_poly.type
_entity_poly.pdbx_seq_one_letter_code
_entity_poly.pdbx_strand_id
1 'polypeptide(L)' 'MNKHKHQSGVLLHPTSLPGPYGIGEIGPHAYRFADHLSDMGQTLWQILPIGPTDF' A
#
# COMPACT_ATOMS: atom_id res chain seq x y z
N MET A 1 10.62 16.09 24.94
CA MET A 1 10.42 15.52 23.59
C MET A 1 9.37 14.42 23.71
N ASN A 2 8.22 14.54 23.05
CA ASN A 2 7.18 13.49 23.10
C ASN A 2 7.70 12.22 22.41
N LYS A 3 7.65 11.08 23.10
CA LYS A 3 8.16 9.78 22.63
C LYS A 3 7.27 9.10 21.58
N HIS A 4 6.06 9.62 21.35
CA HIS A 4 5.07 8.99 20.48
C HIS A 4 4.88 9.81 19.21
N LYS A 5 5.27 9.23 18.07
CA LYS A 5 4.97 9.78 16.75
C LYS A 5 3.54 9.38 16.38
N HIS A 6 2.66 10.36 16.18
CA HIS A 6 1.32 10.07 15.68
C HIS A 6 1.43 9.71 14.19
N GLN A 7 0.86 8.58 13.80
CA GLN A 7 0.91 8.07 12.44
C GLN A 7 -0.46 7.54 12.03
N SER A 8 -0.80 7.71 10.77
CA SER A 8 -1.96 7.11 10.12
C SER A 8 -1.55 6.45 8.80
N GLY A 9 -2.40 5.56 8.30
CA GLY A 9 -2.15 4.84 7.07
C GLY A 9 -3.37 4.13 6.53
N VAL A 10 -3.16 3.44 5.41
CA VAL A 10 -4.18 2.65 4.72
C VAL A 10 -3.76 1.17 4.69
N LEU A 11 -4.72 0.29 4.93
CA LEU A 11 -4.61 -1.15 4.64
C LEU A 11 -5.16 -1.41 3.24
N LEU A 12 -4.28 -1.78 2.31
CA LEU A 12 -4.66 -2.13 0.94
C LEU A 12 -3.64 -3.15 0.41
N HIS A 13 -4.08 -4.32 -0.04
CA HIS A 13 -3.16 -5.26 -0.66
C HIS A 13 -2.83 -4.84 -2.11
N PRO A 14 -1.60 -5.03 -2.62
CA PRO A 14 -1.24 -4.67 -3.99
C PRO A 14 -2.15 -5.29 -5.05
N THR A 15 -2.70 -6.49 -4.81
CA THR A 15 -3.65 -7.14 -5.74
C THR A 15 -4.94 -6.36 -5.96
N SER A 16 -5.31 -5.48 -5.03
CA SER A 16 -6.49 -4.58 -5.14
C SER A 16 -6.22 -3.33 -5.99
N LEU A 17 -4.97 -3.07 -6.37
CA LEU A 17 -4.65 -1.96 -7.25
C LEU A 17 -5.11 -2.24 -8.68
N PRO A 18 -5.30 -1.19 -9.51
CA PRO A 18 -5.46 -1.37 -10.94
C PRO A 18 -4.22 -2.05 -11.54
N GLY A 19 -4.43 -2.98 -12.46
CA GLY A 19 -3.36 -3.63 -13.20
C GLY A 19 -3.87 -4.12 -14.57
N PRO A 20 -2.98 -4.20 -15.57
CA PRO A 20 -3.38 -4.52 -16.94
C PRO A 20 -3.83 -5.97 -17.15
N TYR A 21 -3.61 -6.86 -16.18
CA TYR A 21 -3.84 -8.30 -16.29
C TYR A 21 -4.93 -8.83 -15.33
N GLY A 22 -5.87 -7.95 -14.93
CA GLY A 22 -6.98 -8.33 -14.04
C GLY A 22 -6.62 -8.43 -12.55
N ILE A 23 -5.36 -8.17 -12.20
CA ILE A 23 -4.87 -8.10 -10.82
C ILE A 23 -3.86 -6.96 -10.69
N GLY A 24 -3.84 -6.29 -9.54
CA GLY A 24 -2.83 -5.30 -9.24
C GLY A 24 -1.44 -5.92 -9.02
N GLU A 25 -0.41 -5.15 -9.36
CA GLU A 25 0.99 -5.57 -9.31
C GLU A 25 1.85 -4.52 -8.58
N ILE A 26 3.05 -4.92 -8.17
CA ILE A 26 4.06 -3.98 -7.67
C ILE A 26 4.70 -3.31 -8.89
N GLY A 27 4.01 -2.30 -9.42
CA GLY A 27 4.37 -1.57 -10.63
C GLY A 27 3.91 -0.11 -10.61
N PRO A 28 3.66 0.54 -11.76
CA PRO A 28 3.34 1.97 -11.83
C PRO A 28 2.18 2.42 -10.93
N HIS A 29 1.14 1.58 -10.78
CA HIS A 29 0.01 1.89 -9.90
C HIS A 29 0.36 1.81 -8.40
N ALA A 30 1.32 0.97 -8.00
CA ALA A 30 1.80 0.91 -6.63
C ALA A 30 2.60 2.18 -6.26
N TYR A 31 3.46 2.66 -7.18
CA TYR A 31 4.15 3.94 -7.00
C TYR A 31 3.17 5.10 -6.88
N ARG A 32 2.20 5.20 -7.80
CA ARG A 32 1.15 6.23 -7.74
C ARG A 32 0.35 6.17 -6.44
N PHE A 33 0.06 4.97 -5.93
CA PHE A 33 -0.62 4.83 -4.64
C PHE A 33 0.24 5.31 -3.47
N ALA A 34 1.55 5.02 -3.47
CA ALA A 34 2.48 5.55 -2.48
C ALA A 34 2.60 7.08 -2.56
N ASP A 35 2.63 7.66 -3.76
CA ASP A 35 2.61 9.11 -3.97
C ASP A 35 1.32 9.72 -3.40
N HIS A 36 0.15 9.12 -3.67
CA HIS A 36 -1.12 9.56 -3.08
C HIS A 36 -1.12 9.48 -1.55
N LEU A 37 -0.57 8.40 -0.96
CA LEU A 37 -0.44 8.29 0.50
C LEU A 37 0.41 9.42 1.06
N SER A 38 1.54 9.72 0.41
CA SER A 38 2.41 10.84 0.76
C SER A 38 1.67 12.18 0.67
N ASP A 39 0.96 12.43 -0.43
CA ASP A 39 0.18 13.66 -0.64
C ASP A 39 -0.94 13.84 0.39
N MET A 40 -1.54 12.73 0.86
CA MET A 40 -2.54 12.71 1.93
C MET A 40 -1.95 12.76 3.34
N GLY A 41 -0.62 12.86 3.48
CA GLY A 41 0.07 12.85 4.77
C GLY A 41 0.02 11.50 5.51
N GLN A 42 -0.38 10.43 4.83
CA GLN A 42 -0.33 9.07 5.38
C GLN A 42 1.12 8.62 5.44
N THR A 43 1.52 8.01 6.56
CA THR A 43 2.92 7.58 6.78
C THR A 43 3.09 6.08 6.85
N LEU A 44 1.98 5.33 6.69
CA LEU A 44 1.94 3.88 6.73
C LEU A 44 1.12 3.35 5.57
N TRP A 45 1.62 2.31 4.92
CA TRP A 45 0.87 1.44 4.03
C TRP A 45 0.98 0.02 4.57
N GLN A 46 -0.12 -0.52 5.07
CA GLN A 46 -0.19 -1.89 5.52
C GLN A 46 -0.68 -2.80 4.38
N ILE A 47 -0.08 -3.98 4.26
CA ILE A 47 -0.44 -5.01 3.28
C ILE A 47 -0.69 -6.36 3.98
N LEU A 48 -1.40 -7.25 3.29
CA LEU A 48 -1.55 -8.66 3.65
C LEU A 48 -0.27 -9.47 3.27
N PRO A 49 -0.15 -10.76 3.67
CA PRO A 49 1.02 -11.58 3.36
C PRO A 49 1.30 -11.74 1.85
N ILE A 50 2.58 -11.74 1.48
CA ILE A 50 3.07 -11.84 0.08
C ILE A 50 3.50 -13.28 -0.28
N GLY A 51 2.84 -14.27 0.32
CA GLY A 51 3.06 -15.68 0.01
C GLY A 51 2.19 -16.15 -1.17
N PRO A 52 2.42 -17.38 -1.68
CA PRO A 52 1.44 -18.09 -2.48
C PRO A 52 0.07 -18.05 -1.79
N THR A 53 -0.99 -17.81 -2.56
CA THR A 53 -2.36 -17.81 -2.04
C THR A 53 -2.89 -19.22 -1.81
N ASP A 54 -2.23 -20.22 -2.40
CA ASP A 54 -2.57 -21.64 -2.36
C ASP A 54 -1.30 -22.51 -2.55
N PHE A 55 -1.42 -23.85 -2.44
CA PHE A 55 -0.32 -24.83 -2.28
C PHE A 55 0.76 -24.89 -3.38
#